data_AF-A0A402CWC9-F1
#
_entry.id   AF-A0A402CWC9-F1
#
_cell.length_a   1.000
_cell.length_b   1.000
_cell.length_c   1.000
_cell.angle_alpha   90.00
_cell.angle_beta   90.00
_cell.angle_gamma   90.00
#
_symmetry.space_group_name_H-M   'P 1'
#
loop_
_entity.id
_entity.type
_entity.pdbx_description
1 polymer ?
#
loop_
_entity_poly.entity_id
_entity_poly.type
_entity_poly.pdbx_seq_one_letter_code
_entity_poly.pdbx_strand_id
1 'polypeptide(L)'
;MIFINAPAVERRLAQEAQRHGVEPADYAVQILTKHLGAENGASDQSPLPFYATATPEEWNREFSGWLEGHAQRNPLPADAFDRESFYEGRP
;
A
#
# COMPACT_ATOMS: atom_id res chain seq x y z
N MET A 1 -18.26 0.80 -3.09
CA MET A 1 -18.64 1.27 -1.75
C MET A 1 -18.88 0.04 -0.88
N ILE A 2 -18.02 -0.23 0.10
CA ILE A 2 -18.18 -1.38 1.00
C ILE A 2 -19.08 -0.94 2.15
N PHE A 3 -20.27 -1.53 2.26
CA PHE A 3 -21.15 -1.33 3.41
C PHE A 3 -20.80 -2.33 4.50
N ILE A 4 -20.21 -1.85 5.59
CA ILE A 4 -19.95 -2.67 6.78
C ILE A 4 -21.24 -2.68 7.61
N ASN A 5 -21.89 -3.84 7.70
CA ASN A 5 -23.03 -4.04 8.59
C ASN A 5 -22.51 -4.33 10.02
N ALA A 6 -22.29 -3.27 10.81
CA ALA A 6 -21.62 -3.36 12.11
C ALA A 6 -22.28 -4.38 13.07
N PRO A 7 -23.63 -4.44 13.25
CA PRO A 7 -24.26 -5.45 14.10
C PRO A 7 -24.06 -6.91 13.65
N ALA A 8 -23.91 -7.16 12.35
CA ALA A 8 -23.63 -8.50 11.85
C ALA A 8 -22.16 -8.89 12.07
N VAL A 9 -21.26 -7.91 11.93
CA VAL A 9 -19.82 -8.09 12.14
C VAL A 9 -19.50 -8.34 13.62
N GLU A 10 -20.10 -7.56 14.53
CA GLU A 10 -19.91 -7.73 15.98
C GLU A 10 -20.33 -9.12 16.47
N ARG A 11 -21.51 -9.60 16.03
CA ARG A 11 -21.98 -10.96 16.39
C ARG A 11 -21.05 -12.05 15.88
N ARG A 12 -20.54 -11.90 14.66
CA ARG A 12 -19.60 -12.86 14.07
C ARG A 12 -18.26 -12.84 14.81
N LEU A 13 -17.77 -11.65 15.16
CA LEU A 13 -16.54 -11.49 15.93
C LEU A 13 -16.65 -12.15 17.31
N ALA A 14 -17.77 -11.94 18.02
CA ALA A 14 -18.00 -12.56 19.33
C ALA A 14 -18.08 -14.09 19.26
N GLN A 15 -18.77 -14.65 18.26
CA GLN A 15 -18.84 -16.09 18.05
C GLN A 15 -17.47 -16.70 17.78
N GLU A 16 -16.66 -16.02 16.97
CA GLU A 16 -15.35 -16.52 16.62
C GLU A 16 -14.38 -16.40 17.81
N ALA A 17 -14.39 -15.29 18.54
CA ALA A 17 -13.63 -15.13 19.76
C ALA A 17 -13.95 -16.23 20.80
N GLN A 18 -15.22 -16.57 20.96
CA GLN A 18 -15.66 -17.66 21.84
C GLN A 18 -15.13 -19.03 21.38
N ARG A 19 -15.04 -19.30 20.07
CA ARG A 19 -14.43 -20.54 19.53
C ARG A 19 -12.94 -20.62 19.84
N HIS A 20 -12.26 -19.50 19.85
CA HIS A 20 -10.83 -19.39 20.17
C HIS A 20 -10.56 -19.21 21.67
N GLY A 21 -11.61 -19.17 22.51
CA GLY A 21 -11.49 -19.05 23.97
C GLY A 21 -10.91 -17.71 24.43
N VAL A 22 -11.07 -16.65 23.64
CA VAL A 22 -10.53 -15.32 23.90
C VAL A 22 -11.65 -14.27 23.94
N GLU A 23 -11.39 -13.13 24.55
CA GLU A 23 -12.33 -12.02 24.54
C GLU A 23 -12.46 -11.41 23.12
N PRO A 24 -13.65 -10.91 22.73
CA PRO A 24 -13.88 -10.36 21.39
C PRO A 24 -12.92 -9.22 21.00
N ALA A 25 -12.54 -8.38 21.97
CA ALA A 25 -11.57 -7.31 21.76
C ALA A 25 -10.17 -7.85 21.46
N ASP A 26 -9.71 -8.83 22.23
CA ASP A 26 -8.40 -9.46 22.02
C ASP A 26 -8.35 -10.21 20.68
N TYR A 27 -9.45 -10.87 20.32
CA TYR A 27 -9.58 -11.53 19.03
C TYR A 27 -9.53 -10.54 17.85
N ALA A 28 -10.17 -9.38 17.98
CA ALA A 28 -10.08 -8.31 16.98
C ALA A 28 -8.65 -7.82 16.82
N VAL A 29 -7.93 -7.58 17.92
CA VAL A 29 -6.52 -7.18 17.89
C VAL A 29 -5.66 -8.24 17.19
N GLN A 30 -5.90 -9.52 17.44
CA GLN A 30 -5.18 -10.61 16.77
C GLN A 30 -5.43 -10.63 15.26
N ILE A 31 -6.70 -10.50 14.83
CA ILE A 31 -7.05 -10.44 13.40
C ILE A 31 -6.38 -9.23 12.75
N LEU A 32 -6.51 -8.05 13.36
CA LEU A 32 -5.92 -6.82 12.84
C LEU A 32 -4.40 -6.93 12.76
N THR A 33 -3.74 -7.44 13.80
CA THR A 33 -2.28 -7.65 13.79
C THR A 33 -1.86 -8.63 12.70
N LYS A 34 -2.57 -9.76 12.54
CA LYS A 34 -2.26 -10.78 11.55
C LYS A 34 -2.42 -10.30 10.11
N HIS A 35 -3.44 -9.48 9.85
CA HIS A 35 -3.79 -9.06 8.48
C HIS A 35 -3.25 -7.68 8.10
N LEU A 36 -3.18 -6.72 9.04
CA LEU A 36 -2.64 -5.38 8.80
C LEU A 36 -1.13 -5.27 9.07
N GLY A 37 -0.57 -6.17 9.89
CA GLY A 37 0.88 -6.20 10.12
C GLY A 37 1.68 -6.51 8.84
N ALA A 38 1.07 -7.21 7.88
CA ALA A 38 1.68 -7.48 6.57
C ALA A 38 1.50 -6.33 5.56
N GLU A 39 0.43 -5.54 5.67
CA GLU A 39 0.11 -4.47 4.70
C GLU A 39 0.70 -3.10 5.09
N ASN A 40 1.12 -2.91 6.36
CA ASN A 40 1.80 -1.70 6.83
C ASN A 40 3.33 -1.83 6.95
N GLY A 41 3.94 -2.86 6.35
CA GLY A 41 5.39 -2.91 6.12
C GLY A 41 6.30 -2.81 7.36
N ALA A 42 5.76 -3.03 8.56
CA ALA A 42 6.51 -2.99 9.80
C ALA A 42 6.34 -4.33 10.52
N SER A 43 7.00 -5.36 9.98
CA SER A 43 7.65 -6.25 10.93
C SER A 43 8.73 -5.41 11.61
N ASP A 44 8.85 -5.48 12.94
CA ASP A 44 9.89 -4.79 13.74
C ASP A 44 11.33 -5.17 13.32
N GLN A 45 11.48 -5.98 12.26
CA GLN A 45 12.74 -6.50 11.71
C GLN A 45 12.88 -6.26 10.20
N SER A 46 11.90 -5.63 9.53
CA SER A 46 12.04 -5.28 8.11
C SER A 46 12.94 -4.06 7.99
N PRO A 47 14.01 -4.10 7.17
CA PRO A 47 14.79 -2.91 6.89
C PRO A 47 13.86 -1.81 6.39
N LEU A 48 14.04 -0.60 6.92
CA LEU A 48 13.27 0.57 6.50
C LEU A 48 13.33 0.70 4.96
N PRO A 49 12.24 1.18 4.33
CA PRO A 49 12.20 1.30 2.89
C PRO A 49 13.28 2.26 2.40
N PHE A 50 13.80 2.04 1.19
CA PHE A 50 14.91 2.81 0.62
C PHE A 50 14.72 4.33 0.74
N TYR A 51 13.50 4.83 0.51
CA TYR A 51 13.21 6.25 0.59
C TYR A 51 13.41 6.87 1.98
N ALA A 52 13.33 6.04 3.03
CA ALA A 52 13.48 6.48 4.42
C ALA A 52 14.93 6.43 4.89
N THR A 53 15.80 5.70 4.21
CA THR A 53 17.19 5.46 4.64
C THR A 53 18.24 6.00 3.70
N ALA A 54 17.91 6.20 2.42
CA ALA A 54 18.89 6.56 1.41
C ALA A 54 19.41 7.99 1.60
N THR A 55 20.72 8.17 1.45
CA THR A 55 21.34 9.49 1.41
C THR A 55 21.05 10.20 0.08
N PRO A 56 21.23 11.54 0.01
CA PRO A 56 21.11 12.26 -1.25
C PRO A 56 21.99 11.70 -2.38
N GLU A 57 23.20 11.23 -2.06
CA GLU A 57 24.13 10.64 -3.01
C GLU A 57 23.63 9.28 -3.53
N GLU A 58 23.06 8.45 -2.66
CA GLU A 58 22.48 7.17 -3.04
C GLU A 58 21.25 7.37 -3.94
N TRP A 59 20.40 8.35 -3.61
CA TRP A 59 19.30 8.76 -4.46
C TRP A 59 19.77 9.19 -5.86
N ASN A 60 20.79 10.03 -5.94
CA ASN A 60 21.34 10.48 -7.21
C ASN A 60 21.89 9.33 -8.03
N ARG A 61 22.55 8.35 -7.40
CA ARG A 61 23.08 7.16 -8.06
C ARG A 61 21.96 6.29 -8.64
N GLU A 62 20.97 5.92 -7.83
CA GLU A 62 19.87 5.06 -8.29
C GLU A 62 19.03 5.74 -9.37
N PHE A 63 18.81 7.05 -9.23
CA PHE A 63 18.11 7.83 -10.24
C PHE A 63 18.89 7.91 -11.57
N SER A 64 20.21 8.11 -11.51
CA SER A 64 21.06 8.14 -12.71
C SER A 64 21.06 6.78 -13.41
N GLY A 65 21.16 5.68 -12.65
CA GLY A 65 21.06 4.33 -13.22
C GLY A 65 19.70 4.06 -13.86
N TRP A 66 18.62 4.55 -13.25
CA TRP A 66 17.29 4.50 -13.85
C TRP A 66 17.20 5.28 -15.17
N LEU A 67 17.79 6.48 -15.24
CA LEU A 67 17.85 7.28 -16.47
C LEU A 67 18.63 6.58 -17.59
N GLU A 68 19.79 6.01 -17.26
CA GLU A 68 20.62 5.27 -18.23
C GLU A 68 19.85 4.08 -18.83
N GLY A 69 19.09 3.35 -18.00
CA GLY A 69 18.21 2.26 -18.46
C GLY A 69 17.03 2.71 -19.33
N HIS A 70 16.76 4.01 -19.42
CA HIS A 70 15.63 4.60 -20.15
C HIS A 70 16.04 5.62 -21.22
N ALA A 71 17.31 5.58 -21.65
CA ALA A 71 17.88 6.51 -22.64
C ALA A 71 17.16 6.50 -24.02
N GLN A 72 16.32 5.50 -24.29
CA GLN A 72 15.47 5.45 -25.49
C GLN A 72 14.01 5.31 -25.12
N ARG A 73 13.30 6.43 -25.09
CA ARG A 73 11.84 6.44 -25.20
C ARG A 73 11.46 7.27 -26.41
N ASN A 74 10.52 6.76 -27.19
CA ASN A 74 9.86 7.54 -28.23
C ASN A 74 9.36 8.84 -27.58
N PRO A 75 9.54 10.00 -28.24
CA PRO A 75 9.00 11.25 -27.72
C PRO A 75 7.52 11.08 -27.46
N LEU A 76 7.06 11.53 -26.30
CA LEU A 76 5.64 11.55 -26.01
C LEU A 76 4.95 12.44 -27.05
N PRO A 77 3.75 12.05 -27.52
CA PRO A 77 3.00 12.89 -28.43
C PRO A 77 2.64 14.22 -27.73
N ALA A 78 2.48 15.30 -28.50
CA ALA A 78 2.36 16.65 -27.94
C ALA A 78 1.14 16.83 -27.02
N ASP A 79 0.07 16.08 -27.28
CA ASP A 79 -1.13 16.00 -26.46
C ASP A 79 -0.88 15.37 -25.08
N ALA A 80 0.19 14.59 -24.89
CA ALA A 80 0.55 14.02 -23.59
C ALA A 80 0.95 15.09 -22.53
N PHE A 81 1.22 16.31 -22.97
CA PHE A 81 1.52 17.45 -22.10
C PHE A 81 0.32 18.39 -21.92
N ASP A 82 -0.78 18.16 -22.62
CA ASP A 82 -2.01 18.92 -22.45
C ASP A 82 -2.74 18.43 -21.19
N ARG A 83 -3.11 19.35 -20.30
CA ARG A 83 -3.85 19.04 -19.09
C ARG A 83 -5.22 18.45 -19.41
N GLU A 84 -5.86 18.95 -20.46
CA GLU A 84 -7.22 18.54 -20.82
C GLU A 84 -7.24 17.10 -21.40
N SER A 85 -6.14 16.65 -22.02
CA SER A 85 -6.02 15.28 -22.57
C SER A 85 -6.00 14.18 -21.50
N PHE A 86 -5.75 14.52 -20.23
CA PHE A 86 -5.85 13.57 -19.12
C PHE A 86 -7.31 13.26 -18.73
N TYR A 87 -8.23 14.17 -19.02
CA TYR A 87 -9.64 14.08 -18.65
C TYR A 87 -10.55 13.74 -19.82
N GLU A 88 -10.10 14.04 -21.04
CA GLU A 88 -10.71 13.52 -22.26
C GLU A 88 -10.34 12.05 -22.38
N GLY A 89 -11.24 11.17 -21.90
CA GLY A 89 -11.06 9.73 -22.00
C GLY A 89 -10.61 9.34 -23.40
N ARG A 90 -9.40 8.78 -23.49
CA ARG A 90 -8.93 8.15 -24.72
C ARG A 90 -9.96 7.09 -25.14
N PRO A 91 -10.30 6.96 -26.43
CA PRO A 91 -11.26 5.96 -26.89
C PRO A 91 -10.89 4.54 -26.45
#